data_AF-A0A2P4Y1U4-F1
#
_entry.id   AF-A0A2P4Y1U4-F1
#
_cell.length_a   1.000
_cell.length_b   1.000
_cell.length_c   1.000
_cell.angle_alpha   90.00
_cell.angle_beta   90.00
_cell.angle_gamma   90.00
#
_symmetry.space_group_name_H-M   'P 1'
#
loop_
_entity.id
_entity.type
_entity.pdbx_description
1 polymer ?
#
loop_
_entity_poly.entity_id
_entity_poly.type
_entity_poly.pdbx_seq_one_letter_code
_entity_poly.pdbx_strand_id
1 'polypeptide(L)'
;MVALSSTEAEYMALNDCIKEVVWMRRLLKDIGAEQHGSTMIYEDNQGAMALANSVGYQARTKHIDIRYHFIREKVASGEVELTYEESKNQLADFLTKGLSMKMLHYLLKQTNMGPKLETSN
;
A
#
# COMPACT_ATOMS: atom_id res chain seq x y z
N MET A 1 -13.60 -8.80 -6.59
CA MET A 1 -13.43 -9.99 -5.74
C MET A 1 -13.96 -9.66 -4.37
N VAL A 2 -14.41 -10.65 -3.61
CA VAL A 2 -14.79 -10.49 -2.21
C VAL A 2 -13.69 -11.14 -1.39
N ALA A 3 -13.13 -10.41 -0.42
CA ALA A 3 -12.14 -10.96 0.50
C ALA A 3 -12.82 -11.83 1.57
N LEU A 4 -12.22 -12.97 1.89
CA LEU A 4 -12.71 -13.91 2.90
C LEU A 4 -12.00 -13.74 4.26
N SER A 5 -11.01 -12.85 4.32
CA SER A 5 -10.28 -12.48 5.53
C SER A 5 -9.76 -11.04 5.44
N SER A 6 -9.40 -10.44 6.57
CA SER A 6 -8.73 -9.14 6.59
C SER A 6 -7.38 -9.20 5.87
N THR A 7 -6.58 -10.25 6.07
CA THR A 7 -5.32 -10.45 5.35
C THR A 7 -5.51 -10.51 3.85
N GLU A 8 -6.55 -11.19 3.36
CA GLU A 8 -6.84 -11.20 1.92
C GLU A 8 -7.29 -9.82 1.44
N ALA A 9 -8.10 -9.09 2.21
CA ALA A 9 -8.53 -7.74 1.86
C ALA A 9 -7.33 -6.78 1.71
N GLU A 10 -6.42 -6.78 2.70
CA GLU A 10 -5.21 -5.95 2.67
C GLU A 10 -4.27 -6.38 1.54
N TYR A 11 -4.12 -7.68 1.28
CA TYR A 11 -3.32 -8.17 0.15
C TYR A 11 -3.92 -7.76 -1.21
N MET A 12 -5.25 -7.72 -1.33
CA MET A 12 -5.90 -7.20 -2.52
C MET A 12 -5.69 -5.69 -2.67
N ALA A 13 -5.77 -4.92 -1.58
CA ALA A 13 -5.49 -3.49 -1.57
C ALA A 13 -4.03 -3.20 -1.97
N LEU A 14 -3.08 -3.95 -1.42
CA LEU A 14 -1.66 -3.89 -1.79
C LEU A 14 -1.43 -4.15 -3.29
N ASN A 15 -2.09 -5.17 -3.84
CA ASN A 15 -1.99 -5.48 -5.26
C ASN A 15 -2.45 -4.30 -6.14
N ASP A 16 -3.54 -3.65 -5.76
CA ASP A 16 -4.07 -2.51 -6.52
C ASP A 16 -3.18 -1.26 -6.31
N CYS A 17 -2.66 -1.03 -5.10
CA CYS A 17 -1.65 0.00 -4.83
C CYS A 17 -0.39 -0.17 -5.71
N ILE A 18 0.16 -1.39 -5.80
CA ILE A 18 1.37 -1.65 -6.59
C ILE A 18 1.12 -1.39 -8.09
N LYS A 19 -0.07 -1.69 -8.62
CA LYS A 19 -0.38 -1.35 -10.02
C LYS A 19 -0.33 0.15 -10.27
N GLU A 20 -0.91 0.94 -9.37
CA GLU A 20 -0.87 2.40 -9.45
C GLU A 20 0.57 2.93 -9.32
N VAL A 21 1.36 2.37 -8.41
CA VAL A 21 2.79 2.70 -8.28
C VAL A 21 3.55 2.43 -9.59
N VAL A 22 3.39 1.24 -10.18
CA VAL A 22 4.04 0.88 -11.44
C VAL A 22 3.60 1.80 -12.57
N TRP A 23 2.31 2.14 -12.63
CA TRP A 23 1.79 3.08 -13.62
C TRP A 23 2.37 4.50 -13.43
N MET A 24 2.38 5.01 -12.20
CA MET A 24 2.94 6.32 -11.87
C MET A 24 4.43 6.38 -12.19
N ARG A 25 5.21 5.34 -11.89
CA ARG A 25 6.64 5.27 -12.24
C ARG A 25 6.87 5.35 -13.75
N ARG A 26 6.03 4.69 -14.56
CA ARG A 26 6.08 4.79 -16.02
C ARG A 26 5.75 6.20 -16.50
N LEU A 27 4.68 6.79 -15.97
CA LEU A 27 4.31 8.16 -16.28
C LEU A 27 5.43 9.16 -15.94
N LEU A 28 6.01 9.03 -14.76
CA LEU A 28 7.12 9.86 -14.29
C LEU A 28 8.35 9.71 -15.21
N LYS A 29 8.66 8.49 -15.66
CA LYS A 29 9.71 8.25 -16.63
C LYS A 29 9.44 8.96 -17.96
N ASP A 30 8.22 8.87 -18.48
CA ASP A 30 7.84 9.47 -19.76
C ASP A 30 7.95 11.01 -19.76
N ILE A 31 7.74 11.65 -18.60
CA ILE A 31 7.90 13.11 -18.44
C ILE A 31 9.30 13.54 -18.00
N GLY A 32 10.28 12.61 -17.95
CA GLY A 32 11.66 12.90 -17.58
C GLY A 32 11.94 13.02 -16.08
N ALA A 33 11.00 12.60 -15.23
CA ALA A 33 11.11 12.58 -13.78
C ALA A 33 11.26 11.14 -13.24
N GLU A 34 12.06 10.31 -13.92
CA GLU A 34 12.21 8.88 -13.59
C GLU A 34 12.56 8.66 -12.11
N GLN A 35 11.78 7.80 -11.45
CA GLN A 35 12.07 7.40 -10.07
C GLN A 35 13.17 6.33 -10.06
N HIS A 36 14.27 6.62 -9.38
CA HIS A 36 15.34 5.67 -9.12
C HIS A 36 15.16 4.96 -7.78
N GLY A 37 15.52 3.68 -7.72
CA GLY A 37 15.32 2.83 -6.54
C GLY A 37 13.88 2.34 -6.36
N SER A 38 13.65 1.63 -5.25
CA SER A 38 12.37 1.06 -4.86
C SER A 38 11.38 2.16 -4.45
N THR A 39 10.10 1.94 -4.72
CA THR A 39 9.03 2.70 -4.03
C THR A 39 8.70 2.00 -2.72
N MET A 40 8.90 2.70 -1.60
CA MET A 40 8.52 2.22 -0.28
C MET A 40 6.99 2.21 -0.13
N ILE A 41 6.41 1.08 0.27
CA ILE A 41 4.99 0.93 0.60
C ILE A 41 4.89 0.45 2.05
N TYR A 42 4.07 1.13 2.84
CA TYR A 42 3.84 0.84 4.26
C TYR A 42 2.63 -0.07 4.41
N GLU A 43 2.83 -1.21 5.07
CA GLU A 43 1.80 -2.22 5.33
C GLU A 43 1.69 -2.52 6.82
N ASP A 44 0.47 -2.49 7.37
CA ASP A 44 0.22 -2.79 8.79
C ASP A 44 -0.22 -4.25 9.01
N ASN A 45 -0.57 -4.95 7.93
CA ASN A 45 -0.97 -6.36 8.00
C ASN A 45 0.22 -7.30 7.78
N GLN A 46 0.79 -7.79 8.88
CA GLN A 46 1.90 -8.76 8.84
C GLN A 46 1.58 -10.04 8.06
N GLY A 47 0.30 -10.46 8.03
CA GLY A 47 -0.15 -11.58 7.20
C GLY A 47 0.03 -11.29 5.71
N ALA A 48 -0.39 -10.11 5.25
CA ALA A 48 -0.23 -9.67 3.87
C ALA A 48 1.25 -9.52 3.50
N MET A 49 2.06 -8.97 4.40
CA MET A 49 3.52 -8.89 4.23
C MET A 49 4.16 -10.28 4.13
N ALA A 50 3.75 -11.23 4.96
CA ALA A 50 4.26 -12.59 4.90
C ALA A 50 3.91 -13.25 3.57
N LEU A 51 2.68 -13.06 3.07
CA LEU A 51 2.27 -13.55 1.75
C LEU A 51 3.11 -12.96 0.61
N ALA A 52 3.42 -11.66 0.69
CA ALA A 52 4.25 -10.96 -0.30
C ALA A 52 5.72 -11.41 -0.29
N ASN A 53 6.21 -11.98 0.81
CA ASN A 53 7.58 -12.49 0.93
C ASN A 53 7.69 -14.02 0.83
N SER A 54 6.56 -14.75 0.90
CA SER A 54 6.56 -16.20 0.89
C SER A 54 6.70 -16.78 -0.53
N VAL A 55 7.75 -17.55 -0.77
CA VAL A 55 7.99 -18.20 -2.08
C VAL A 55 7.13 -19.48 -2.27
N GLY A 56 6.47 -19.98 -1.22
CA GLY A 56 5.80 -21.29 -1.22
C GLY A 56 4.26 -21.31 -1.19
N TYR A 57 3.58 -20.16 -1.13
CA TYR A 57 2.11 -20.15 -1.15
C TYR A 57 1.59 -20.36 -2.58
N GLN A 58 0.95 -21.51 -2.83
CA GLN A 58 0.14 -21.78 -4.02
C GLN A 58 -1.34 -21.55 -3.71
N ALA A 59 -1.91 -20.51 -4.31
CA ALA A 59 -3.34 -20.26 -4.22
C ALA A 59 -4.12 -21.32 -4.99
N ARG A 60 -5.27 -21.78 -4.47
CA ARG A 60 -6.11 -22.79 -5.13
C ARG A 60 -6.90 -22.27 -6.35
N THR A 61 -6.82 -20.97 -6.63
CA THR A 61 -7.61 -20.29 -7.67
C THR A 61 -6.75 -19.36 -8.51
N LYS A 62 -6.83 -19.47 -9.85
CA LYS A 62 -5.97 -18.78 -10.82
C LYS A 62 -5.89 -17.26 -10.65
N HIS A 63 -6.99 -16.58 -10.34
CA HIS A 63 -6.99 -15.12 -10.17
C HIS A 63 -6.27 -14.65 -8.90
N ILE A 64 -6.30 -15.48 -7.85
CA ILE A 64 -5.54 -15.24 -6.62
C ILE A 64 -4.06 -15.45 -6.93
N ASP A 65 -3.74 -16.54 -7.63
CA ASP A 65 -2.38 -16.88 -8.04
C ASP A 65 -1.69 -15.75 -8.83
N ILE A 66 -2.37 -15.14 -9.81
CA ILE A 66 -1.83 -14.02 -10.60
C ILE A 66 -1.46 -12.82 -9.72
N ARG A 67 -2.31 -12.43 -8.76
CA ARG A 67 -2.02 -11.29 -7.87
C ARG A 67 -0.82 -11.58 -6.96
N TYR A 68 -0.74 -12.81 -6.48
CA TYR A 68 0.35 -13.23 -5.61
C TYR A 68 1.69 -13.24 -6.34
N HIS A 69 1.70 -13.73 -7.57
CA HIS A 69 2.88 -13.66 -8.41
C HIS A 69 3.26 -12.23 -8.76
N PHE A 70 2.28 -11.38 -9.09
CA PHE A 70 2.54 -9.98 -9.42
C PHE A 70 3.20 -9.22 -8.27
N ILE A 71 2.65 -9.28 -7.05
CA ILE A 71 3.25 -8.59 -5.90
C ILE A 71 4.67 -9.11 -5.63
N ARG A 72 4.84 -10.44 -5.58
CA ARG A 72 6.15 -11.07 -5.34
C ARG A 72 7.18 -10.68 -6.39
N GLU A 73 6.78 -10.61 -7.65
CA GLU A 73 7.65 -10.18 -8.75
C GLU A 73 8.13 -8.74 -8.54
N LYS A 74 7.24 -7.80 -8.18
CA LYS A 74 7.58 -6.38 -8.01
C LYS A 74 8.46 -6.11 -6.80
N VAL A 75 8.27 -6.89 -5.73
CA VAL A 75 9.17 -6.88 -4.58
C VAL A 75 10.53 -7.48 -4.95
N ALA A 76 10.55 -8.64 -5.60
CA ALA A 76 11.78 -9.32 -5.99
C ALA A 76 12.60 -8.53 -7.02
N SER A 77 11.96 -7.75 -7.90
CA SER A 77 12.65 -6.88 -8.87
C SER A 77 13.20 -5.60 -8.23
N GLY A 78 12.90 -5.33 -6.96
CA GLY A 78 13.27 -4.08 -6.28
C GLY A 78 12.53 -2.85 -6.82
N GLU A 79 11.44 -3.03 -7.59
CA GLU A 79 10.61 -1.91 -8.06
C GLU A 79 9.79 -1.33 -6.89
N VAL A 80 9.43 -2.19 -5.95
CA VAL A 80 8.71 -1.86 -4.72
C VAL A 80 9.40 -2.51 -3.52
N GLU A 81 9.37 -1.83 -2.37
CA GLU A 81 9.83 -2.33 -1.09
C GLU A 81 8.71 -2.22 -0.07
N LEU A 82 8.46 -3.30 0.69
CA LEU A 82 7.42 -3.33 1.71
C LEU A 82 8.04 -3.15 3.10
N THR A 83 7.52 -2.19 3.85
CA THR A 83 7.92 -1.94 5.24
C THR A 83 6.71 -2.00 6.16
N TYR A 84 6.91 -2.60 7.33
CA TYR A 84 5.86 -2.67 8.34
C TYR A 84 5.62 -1.29 8.96
N GLU A 85 4.35 -0.90 9.09
CA GLU A 85 3.93 0.28 9.84
C GLU A 85 2.88 -0.12 10.87
N GLU A 86 2.89 0.51 12.05
CA GLU A 86 1.87 0.22 13.05
C GLU A 86 0.50 0.75 12.58
N SER A 87 -0.58 -0.02 12.76
CA SER A 87 -1.93 0.39 12.33
C SER A 87 -2.36 1.78 12.80
N LYS A 88 -1.90 2.22 13.99
CA LYS A 88 -2.21 3.57 14.51
C LYS A 88 -1.57 4.70 13.70
N ASN A 89 -0.51 4.41 12.94
CA ASN A 89 0.25 5.31 12.10
C ASN A 89 -0.06 5.11 10.60
N GLN A 90 -0.83 4.08 10.24
CA GLN A 90 -1.15 3.77 8.86
C GLN A 90 -2.01 4.89 8.26
N LEU A 91 -1.39 5.76 7.46
CA LEU A 91 -2.07 6.88 6.84
C LEU A 91 -3.13 6.40 5.85
N ALA A 92 -3.02 5.22 5.24
CA ALA A 92 -4.07 4.71 4.37
C ALA A 92 -5.43 4.55 5.09
N ASP A 93 -5.42 4.33 6.42
CA ASP A 93 -6.62 4.05 7.20
C ASP A 93 -7.62 5.21 7.23
N PHE A 94 -7.18 6.47 7.08
CA PHE A 94 -8.13 7.59 7.03
C PHE A 94 -8.99 7.58 5.76
N LEU A 95 -8.53 6.89 4.70
CA LEU A 95 -9.26 6.75 3.42
C LEU A 95 -10.08 5.45 3.36
N THR A 96 -9.66 4.41 4.07
CA THR A 96 -10.20 3.05 3.91
C THR A 96 -11.08 2.60 5.07
N LYS A 97 -10.97 3.22 6.26
CA LYS A 97 -11.65 2.78 7.49
C LYS A 97 -12.57 3.85 8.07
N GLY A 98 -13.68 3.41 8.68
CA GLY A 98 -14.54 4.24 9.51
C GLY A 98 -13.90 4.50 10.88
N LEU A 99 -13.03 5.51 10.97
CA LEU A 99 -12.28 5.82 12.19
C LEU A 99 -13.05 6.71 13.17
N SER A 100 -12.69 6.65 14.45
CA SER A 100 -13.15 7.66 15.42
C SER A 100 -12.62 9.05 15.05
N MET A 101 -13.35 10.11 15.39
CA MET A 101 -12.92 11.50 15.12
C MET A 101 -11.52 11.82 15.66
N LYS A 102 -11.16 11.26 16.82
CA LYS A 102 -9.82 11.44 17.41
C LYS A 102 -8.72 10.84 16.52
N MET A 103 -8.93 9.62 16.05
CA MET A 103 -7.96 8.93 15.19
C MET A 103 -7.89 9.58 13.80
N LEU A 104 -9.04 9.94 13.22
CA LEU A 104 -9.11 10.66 11.95
C LEU A 104 -8.31 11.97 12.00
N HIS A 105 -8.51 12.79 13.04
CA HIS A 105 -7.75 14.02 13.23
C HIS A 105 -6.25 13.76 13.46
N TYR A 106 -5.90 12.68 14.16
CA TYR A 106 -4.51 12.30 14.37
C TYR A 106 -3.82 12.00 13.03
N LEU A 107 -4.40 11.11 12.21
CA LEU A 107 -3.85 10.73 10.90
C LEU A 107 -3.80 11.93 9.94
N LEU A 108 -4.86 12.74 9.85
CA LEU A 108 -4.87 13.94 9.00
C LEU A 108 -3.77 14.93 9.35
N LYS A 109 -3.44 15.10 10.64
CA LYS A 109 -2.32 15.95 11.06
C LYS A 109 -0.95 15.40 10.65
N GLN A 110 -0.81 14.08 10.50
CA GLN A 110 0.43 13.47 10.01
C GLN A 110 0.57 13.59 8.49
N THR A 111 -0.52 13.86 7.77
CA THR A 111 -0.47 14.14 6.34
C THR A 111 -0.22 15.63 6.06
N ASN A 112 0.38 15.94 4.91
CA ASN A 112 0.43 17.30 4.38
C ASN A 112 -0.94 17.80 3.84
N MET A 113 -2.04 17.07 4.10
CA MET A 113 -3.39 17.38 3.60
C MET A 113 -4.24 18.14 4.63
N GLY A 114 -3.72 18.44 5.83
CA GLY A 114 -4.43 19.22 6.83
C GLY A 114 -4.63 20.69 6.39
N PRO A 115 -5.73 21.36 6.81
CA PRO A 115 -5.89 22.78 6.57
C PRO A 115 -4.70 23.52 7.19
N LYS A 116 -3.95 24.25 6.37
CA LYS A 116 -3.03 25.28 6.88
C LYS A 116 -3.94 26.26 7.62
N LEU A 117 -3.95 26.17 8.94
CA LEU A 117 -4.48 27.25 9.76
C LEU A 117 -3.56 28.43 9.49
N GLU A 118 -3.93 29.26 8.51
CA GLU A 118 -3.41 30.61 8.40
C GLU A 118 -3.76 31.25 9.74
N THR A 119 -2.76 31.39 10.60
CA THR A 119 -2.84 32.27 11.75
C THR A 119 -3.02 33.66 11.18
N SER A 120 -4.27 34.12 11.12
CA SER A 120 -4.59 35.52 10.86
C SER A 120 -3.87 36.37 11.92
N ASN A 121 -3.08 37.32 11.44
CA ASN A 121 -2.55 38.45 12.20
C ASN A 121 -3.69 39.25 12.86
#